data_AF-A0A849ZA15-F1
#
_entry.id   AF-A0A849ZA15-F1
#
_cell.length_a   1.000
_cell.length_b   1.000
_cell.length_c   1.000
_cell.angle_alpha   90.00
_cell.angle_beta   90.00
_cell.angle_gamma   90.00
#
_symmetry.space_group_name_H-M   'P 1'
#
loop_
_entity.id
_entity.type
_entity.pdbx_description
1 polymer ?
#
loop_
_entity_poly.entity_id
_entity_poly.type
_entity_poly.pdbx_seq_one_letter_code
_entity_poly.pdbx_strand_id
1 'polypeptide(L)'
;MRTTLLALTVLLSAACSSGPDAQSPKNDLPEPKLGGEKGQVVEKGGPSGDPFAITGLVREEQLPLLKGPAPSFAEVKLGAAPKGVAAPPKECGAFTKRAAKAKATCGDKAKVLEALDAALATEAADARDEALVALEACTAEIPNGIVRSLRVELAPPGCGDALVEGFFGAAKKPEGVPGAVQHALVGQALAARLHRAVQSPPQPKAPFTKQRVGEFVKGPMWKWFTEQAVAVQELAKAGSELSSYGKGVVAVAAGTADLRMVEAVRDIPIPEEFQKDPELANAYYASLDEQLEPRKTRGRDGALAGLRELAHAGVLKSARVDAARNLLAKLYGGRRVDSLDALVLPPMPAPSTAKVNDRLARTLPTFYAGLLLPPEAATDAATLRSMIHTGIPIPQRAALKEADASLSNEVRSLYARGRMAMGIRYWRAVDFDAAAAQLAKVPKDKLSADDRLVFALAIALRRGPEDVAVLMLKNEGFSPEFGDVRALDVVAGEGAAPGAGIAAFNAGVVRTIAAPRDADPKYWENLAERFAKASELLSDPAAKKEAAERSKAAAAAAKAIARTMP
;
A
#
# COMPACT_ATOMS: atom_id res chain seq x y z
N MET A 1 32.25 -30.49 15.58
CA MET A 1 31.13 -29.58 15.91
C MET A 1 30.82 -28.59 14.79
N ARG A 2 31.79 -27.87 14.21
CA ARG A 2 31.59 -27.05 12.98
C ARG A 2 31.08 -27.83 11.76
N THR A 3 31.48 -29.09 11.60
CA THR A 3 31.02 -30.01 10.52
C THR A 3 29.56 -30.46 10.67
N THR A 4 28.99 -30.39 11.87
CA THR A 4 27.66 -30.93 12.18
C THR A 4 26.56 -29.89 11.97
N LEU A 5 26.88 -28.61 12.17
CA LEU A 5 26.05 -27.46 11.81
C LEU A 5 25.97 -27.34 10.28
N LEU A 6 27.11 -27.51 9.60
CA LEU A 6 27.21 -27.53 8.13
C LEU A 6 26.29 -28.57 7.49
N ALA A 7 26.09 -29.75 8.09
CA ALA A 7 25.28 -30.78 7.46
C ALA A 7 23.79 -30.41 7.41
N LEU A 8 23.21 -29.76 8.42
CA LEU A 8 21.80 -29.35 8.35
C LEU A 8 21.62 -28.07 7.51
N THR A 9 22.58 -27.16 7.57
CA THR A 9 22.57 -25.93 6.77
C THR A 9 22.83 -26.20 5.28
N VAL A 10 23.79 -27.06 4.92
CA VAL A 10 24.04 -27.55 3.53
C VAL A 10 22.83 -28.29 2.96
N LEU A 11 22.05 -28.97 3.80
CA LEU A 11 20.83 -29.66 3.38
C LEU A 11 19.67 -28.70 3.09
N LEU A 12 19.66 -27.51 3.69
CA LEU A 12 18.81 -26.41 3.25
C LEU A 12 19.46 -25.61 2.10
N SER A 13 20.80 -25.59 1.98
CA SER A 13 21.50 -24.87 0.89
C SER A 13 21.14 -25.44 -0.49
N ALA A 14 21.06 -26.77 -0.62
CA ALA A 14 20.51 -27.42 -1.81
C ALA A 14 19.02 -27.08 -2.04
N ALA A 15 18.30 -26.68 -1.00
CA ALA A 15 16.91 -26.22 -1.06
C ALA A 15 16.76 -24.72 -1.40
N CYS A 16 17.84 -23.97 -1.61
CA CYS A 16 17.75 -22.57 -2.04
C CYS A 16 18.63 -22.24 -3.25
N SER A 17 19.65 -23.06 -3.56
CA SER A 17 20.62 -22.80 -4.62
C SER A 17 20.47 -23.64 -5.89
N SER A 18 19.58 -24.64 -5.95
CA SER A 18 19.44 -25.51 -7.14
C SER A 18 18.04 -25.49 -7.76
N GLY A 19 17.57 -24.31 -8.17
CA GLY A 19 16.71 -24.22 -9.34
C GLY A 19 17.57 -24.29 -10.61
N PRO A 20 17.05 -24.74 -11.77
CA PRO A 20 17.77 -24.55 -13.04
C PRO A 20 18.14 -23.07 -13.13
N ASP A 21 19.36 -22.74 -13.58
CA ASP A 21 19.91 -21.38 -13.73
C ASP A 21 18.83 -20.40 -14.19
N ALA A 22 18.06 -19.92 -13.21
CA ALA A 22 17.14 -18.84 -13.37
C ALA A 22 18.11 -17.70 -13.25
N GLN A 23 18.63 -17.26 -14.39
CA GLN A 23 19.10 -15.91 -14.54
C GLN A 23 18.07 -15.07 -13.80
N SER A 24 18.41 -14.62 -12.59
CA SER A 24 17.78 -13.47 -11.99
C SER A 24 17.70 -12.49 -13.14
N PRO A 25 16.53 -11.97 -13.52
CA PRO A 25 16.51 -10.89 -14.47
C PRO A 25 17.50 -9.88 -13.89
N LYS A 26 18.65 -9.69 -14.56
CA LYS A 26 19.53 -8.53 -14.37
C LYS A 26 18.82 -7.28 -14.90
N ASN A 27 17.50 -7.27 -14.80
CA ASN A 27 16.73 -6.07 -14.85
C ASN A 27 16.86 -5.57 -13.42
N ASP A 28 17.87 -4.72 -13.21
CA ASP A 28 17.62 -3.50 -12.44
C ASP A 28 16.14 -3.15 -12.65
N LEU A 29 15.37 -3.01 -11.56
CA LEU A 29 14.02 -2.44 -11.64
C LEU A 29 14.09 -1.35 -12.71
N PRO A 30 13.31 -1.43 -13.82
CA PRO A 30 13.53 -0.56 -14.96
C PRO A 30 13.75 0.84 -14.43
N GLU A 31 14.93 1.40 -14.74
CA GLU A 31 15.30 2.72 -14.25
C GLU A 31 14.11 3.65 -14.46
N PRO A 32 13.74 4.43 -13.44
CA PRO A 32 12.50 5.17 -13.44
C PRO A 32 12.44 6.08 -14.68
N LYS A 33 11.65 5.70 -15.68
CA LYS A 33 11.05 6.68 -16.60
C LYS A 33 9.78 7.24 -15.95
N LEU A 34 9.93 7.72 -14.72
CA LEU A 34 9.02 8.67 -14.10
C LEU A 34 9.81 9.97 -14.09
N GLY A 35 9.37 10.97 -14.85
CA GLY A 35 10.13 12.20 -15.04
C GLY A 35 10.11 13.09 -13.80
N GLY A 36 10.85 12.67 -12.77
CA GLY A 36 11.06 13.39 -11.51
C GLY A 36 11.85 14.68 -11.65
N GLU A 37 12.43 14.96 -12.81
CA GLU A 37 13.17 16.21 -13.07
C GLU A 37 12.31 17.38 -13.54
N LYS A 38 10.99 17.22 -13.73
CA LYS A 38 10.10 18.34 -14.09
C LYS A 38 9.52 19.06 -12.88
N GLY A 39 10.33 19.34 -11.87
CA GLY A 39 9.93 20.18 -10.74
C GLY A 39 10.41 21.62 -10.92
N GLN A 40 9.60 22.60 -10.51
CA GLN A 40 10.09 23.97 -10.44
C GLN A 40 11.08 24.06 -9.28
N VAL A 41 12.30 24.51 -9.57
CA VAL A 41 13.27 24.90 -8.54
C VAL A 41 12.82 26.26 -8.02
N VAL A 42 12.22 26.28 -6.83
CA VAL A 42 12.05 27.53 -6.08
C VAL A 42 13.44 27.89 -5.55
N GLU A 43 13.87 29.15 -5.75
CA GLU A 43 15.23 29.62 -5.41
C GLU A 43 15.74 29.05 -4.08
N LYS A 44 17.03 28.67 -4.06
CA LYS A 44 17.77 28.37 -2.83
C LYS A 44 17.93 29.67 -2.05
N GLY A 45 16.86 30.11 -1.40
CA GLY A 45 17.00 30.98 -0.25
C GLY A 45 17.73 30.18 0.83
N GLY A 46 18.88 30.69 1.31
CA GLY A 46 19.36 30.35 2.66
C GLY A 46 18.22 30.53 3.67
N PRO A 47 18.31 29.97 4.90
CA PRO A 47 17.16 29.72 5.77
C PRO A 47 16.22 30.93 5.78
N SER A 48 15.15 30.85 4.99
CA SER A 48 14.15 31.90 4.97
C SER A 48 13.59 31.96 6.37
N GLY A 49 13.55 33.15 6.96
CA GLY A 49 13.03 33.33 8.32
C GLY A 49 11.58 32.84 8.46
N ASP A 50 10.84 32.66 7.36
CA ASP A 50 9.51 32.06 7.33
C ASP A 50 9.60 30.51 7.33
N PRO A 51 9.20 29.82 8.42
CA PRO A 51 9.19 28.36 8.49
C PRO A 51 8.17 27.72 7.54
N PHE A 52 7.22 28.48 7.00
CA PHE A 52 6.21 28.00 6.05
C PHE A 52 6.63 28.20 4.58
N ALA A 53 7.80 28.75 4.31
CA ALA A 53 8.28 28.93 2.95
C ALA A 53 8.58 27.58 2.27
N ILE A 54 8.01 27.38 1.09
CA ILE A 54 8.30 26.22 0.23
C ILE A 54 9.58 26.52 -0.55
N THR A 55 10.75 26.11 -0.04
CA THR A 55 12.04 26.31 -0.72
C THR A 55 12.45 25.07 -1.53
N GLY A 56 13.37 25.21 -2.48
CA GLY A 56 13.96 24.14 -3.29
C GLY A 56 12.99 23.43 -4.25
N LEU A 57 13.33 22.20 -4.70
CA LEU A 57 12.55 21.47 -5.71
C LEU A 57 11.15 21.11 -5.21
N VAL A 58 10.11 21.52 -5.94
CA VAL A 58 8.71 21.06 -5.77
C VAL A 58 8.44 20.00 -6.83
N ARG A 59 8.19 18.75 -6.42
CA ARG A 59 7.88 17.67 -7.37
C ARG A 59 6.45 17.80 -7.88
N GLU A 60 6.26 17.54 -9.16
CA GLU A 60 4.94 17.41 -9.75
C GLU A 60 4.60 15.95 -10.06
N GLU A 61 3.37 15.54 -9.75
CA GLU A 61 2.87 14.25 -10.20
C GLU A 61 2.66 14.28 -11.72
N GLN A 62 3.28 13.33 -12.42
CA GLN A 62 3.00 13.09 -13.83
C GLN A 62 1.71 12.31 -13.96
N LEU A 63 0.63 13.02 -14.27
CA LEU A 63 -0.66 12.40 -14.59
C LEU A 63 -0.67 12.07 -16.09
N PRO A 64 -0.89 10.80 -16.48
CA PRO A 64 -0.79 10.37 -17.87
C PRO A 64 -1.83 11.00 -18.81
N LEU A 65 -2.80 11.76 -18.29
CA LEU A 65 -3.80 12.46 -19.06
C LEU A 65 -4.08 13.85 -18.45
N LEU A 66 -3.54 14.88 -19.09
CA LEU A 66 -4.05 16.25 -19.00
C LEU A 66 -4.46 16.74 -20.41
N LYS A 67 -3.69 16.36 -21.44
CA LYS A 67 -4.03 16.57 -22.87
C LYS A 67 -3.35 15.46 -23.68
N GLY A 68 -4.10 14.51 -24.22
CA GLY A 68 -3.55 13.40 -25.03
C GLY A 68 -4.55 12.24 -25.22
N PRO A 69 -4.28 11.33 -26.17
CA PRO A 69 -5.11 10.13 -26.34
C PRO A 69 -5.07 9.28 -25.08
N ALA A 70 -6.20 8.62 -24.77
CA ALA A 70 -6.27 7.66 -23.68
C ALA A 70 -5.13 6.62 -23.79
N PRO A 71 -4.54 6.17 -22.68
CA PRO A 71 -3.48 5.18 -22.72
C PRO A 71 -3.98 3.93 -23.45
N SER A 72 -3.17 3.44 -24.41
CA SER A 72 -3.43 2.17 -25.06
C SER A 72 -3.07 1.03 -24.11
N PHE A 73 -3.87 -0.03 -24.15
CA PHE A 73 -3.67 -1.23 -23.37
C PHE A 73 -3.50 -2.39 -24.34
N ALA A 74 -2.45 -3.18 -24.13
CA ALA A 74 -2.26 -4.40 -24.91
C ALA A 74 -3.41 -5.38 -24.64
N GLU A 75 -3.76 -6.20 -25.63
CA GLU A 75 -4.69 -7.29 -25.34
C GLU A 75 -3.99 -8.36 -24.50
N VAL A 76 -4.62 -8.73 -23.39
CA VAL A 76 -4.09 -9.72 -22.45
C VAL A 76 -5.05 -10.90 -22.31
N LYS A 77 -4.49 -12.10 -22.20
CA LYS A 77 -5.24 -13.35 -22.06
C LYS A 77 -5.07 -13.92 -20.66
N LEU A 78 -6.13 -14.50 -20.13
CA LEU A 78 -6.04 -15.32 -18.93
C LEU A 78 -5.61 -16.73 -19.34
N GLY A 79 -4.36 -17.09 -19.07
CA GLY A 79 -3.86 -18.45 -19.28
C GLY A 79 -4.46 -19.46 -18.30
N ALA A 80 -4.17 -20.75 -18.49
CA ALA A 80 -4.51 -21.78 -17.51
C ALA A 80 -3.76 -21.54 -16.18
N ALA A 81 -4.28 -22.08 -15.07
CA ALA A 81 -3.58 -22.03 -13.79
C ALA A 81 -2.32 -22.93 -13.86
N PRO A 82 -1.15 -22.46 -13.38
CA PRO A 82 0.04 -23.29 -13.26
C PRO A 82 -0.18 -24.53 -12.38
N LYS A 83 0.65 -25.55 -12.61
CA LYS A 83 0.70 -26.73 -11.74
C LYS A 83 1.01 -26.30 -10.30
N GLY A 84 0.34 -26.93 -9.33
CA GLY A 84 0.54 -26.66 -7.90
C GLY A 84 -0.35 -25.57 -7.33
N VAL A 85 -1.05 -24.79 -8.16
CA VAL A 85 -2.10 -23.87 -7.70
C VAL A 85 -3.37 -24.67 -7.42
N ALA A 86 -3.90 -24.57 -6.20
CA ALA A 86 -5.16 -25.21 -5.85
C ALA A 86 -6.32 -24.68 -6.70
N ALA A 87 -7.29 -25.55 -7.00
CA ALA A 87 -8.53 -25.15 -7.65
C ALA A 87 -9.31 -24.11 -6.81
N PRO A 88 -10.17 -23.29 -7.44
CA PRO A 88 -11.05 -22.39 -6.69
C PRO A 88 -11.87 -23.16 -5.62
N PRO A 89 -12.01 -22.62 -4.40
CA PRO A 89 -12.88 -23.19 -3.37
C PRO A 89 -14.30 -23.46 -3.86
N LYS A 90 -14.95 -24.49 -3.32
CA LYS A 90 -16.31 -24.90 -3.74
C LYS A 90 -17.34 -23.78 -3.57
N GLU A 91 -17.19 -22.95 -2.54
CA GLU A 91 -18.03 -21.77 -2.28
C GLU A 91 -18.01 -20.74 -3.41
N CYS A 92 -16.95 -20.68 -4.22
CA CYS A 92 -16.90 -19.82 -5.40
C CYS A 92 -18.00 -20.18 -6.42
N GLY A 93 -18.50 -21.42 -6.40
CA GLY A 93 -19.60 -21.87 -7.24
C GLY A 93 -20.91 -21.09 -7.02
N ALA A 94 -21.13 -20.53 -5.83
CA ALA A 94 -22.30 -19.70 -5.56
C ALA A 94 -22.25 -18.38 -6.36
N PHE A 95 -21.07 -17.79 -6.50
CA PHE A 95 -20.87 -16.53 -7.23
C PHE A 95 -20.90 -16.73 -8.76
N THR A 96 -20.33 -17.83 -9.25
CA THR A 96 -20.29 -18.10 -10.70
C THR A 96 -21.64 -18.50 -11.27
N LYS A 97 -22.47 -19.20 -10.49
CA LYS A 97 -23.82 -19.62 -10.91
C LYS A 97 -24.91 -18.60 -10.58
N ARG A 98 -24.56 -17.49 -9.93
CA ARG A 98 -25.56 -16.51 -9.49
C ARG A 98 -26.22 -15.87 -10.71
N ALA A 99 -27.55 -15.91 -10.70
CA ALA A 99 -28.39 -15.21 -11.66
C ALA A 99 -29.18 -14.12 -10.94
N ALA A 100 -29.43 -13.01 -11.62
CA ALA A 100 -30.31 -11.97 -11.11
C ALA A 100 -31.76 -12.49 -11.07
N LYS A 101 -32.44 -12.31 -9.94
CA LYS A 101 -33.88 -12.63 -9.83
C LYS A 101 -34.76 -11.66 -10.60
N ALA A 102 -34.30 -10.43 -10.77
CA ALA A 102 -34.96 -9.40 -11.56
C ALA A 102 -33.97 -8.77 -12.53
N LYS A 103 -34.44 -8.45 -13.74
CA LYS A 103 -33.64 -7.73 -14.73
C LYS A 103 -33.48 -6.28 -14.27
N ALA A 104 -32.27 -5.73 -14.32
CA ALA A 104 -32.08 -4.31 -14.05
C ALA A 104 -32.67 -3.45 -15.17
N THR A 105 -33.31 -2.34 -14.78
CA THR A 105 -33.73 -1.30 -15.70
C THR A 105 -32.55 -0.35 -15.92
N CYS A 106 -31.76 -0.59 -16.96
CA CYS A 106 -30.52 0.17 -17.19
C CYS A 106 -30.75 1.67 -17.43
N GLY A 107 -31.89 2.08 -17.98
CA GLY A 107 -32.26 3.50 -18.02
C GLY A 107 -31.17 4.41 -18.59
N ASP A 108 -30.85 5.49 -17.89
CA ASP A 108 -29.69 6.33 -18.17
C ASP A 108 -28.56 6.05 -17.14
N LYS A 109 -27.39 6.63 -17.37
CA LYS A 109 -26.24 6.45 -16.47
C LYS A 109 -26.56 6.80 -15.00
N ALA A 110 -27.39 7.81 -14.74
CA ALA A 110 -27.73 8.19 -13.37
C ALA A 110 -28.55 7.07 -12.69
N LYS A 111 -29.52 6.49 -13.39
CA LYS A 111 -30.31 5.34 -12.90
C LYS A 111 -29.44 4.10 -12.65
N VAL A 112 -28.47 3.81 -13.51
CA VAL A 112 -27.51 2.72 -13.27
C VAL A 112 -26.70 2.98 -12.00
N LEU A 113 -26.23 4.22 -11.79
CA LEU A 113 -25.47 4.59 -10.60
C LEU A 113 -26.32 4.52 -9.32
N GLU A 114 -27.60 4.90 -9.37
CA GLU A 114 -28.55 4.71 -8.26
C GLU A 114 -28.74 3.23 -7.92
N ALA A 115 -28.93 2.38 -8.92
CA ALA A 115 -29.07 0.94 -8.71
C ALA A 115 -27.77 0.32 -8.18
N LEU A 116 -26.61 0.80 -8.63
CA LEU A 116 -25.30 0.38 -8.13
C LEU A 116 -25.11 0.80 -6.66
N ASP A 117 -25.49 2.02 -6.30
CA ASP A 117 -25.45 2.52 -4.93
C ASP A 117 -26.31 1.66 -4.00
N ALA A 118 -27.54 1.34 -4.41
CA ALA A 118 -28.42 0.45 -3.67
C ALA A 118 -27.85 -0.97 -3.51
N ALA A 119 -27.23 -1.53 -4.57
CA ALA A 119 -26.57 -2.82 -4.50
C ALA A 119 -25.41 -2.80 -3.50
N LEU A 120 -24.56 -1.77 -3.53
CA LEU A 120 -23.40 -1.65 -2.65
C LEU A 120 -23.76 -1.34 -1.19
N ALA A 121 -24.90 -0.70 -0.95
CA ALA A 121 -25.47 -0.51 0.39
C ALA A 121 -26.03 -1.81 1.00
N THR A 122 -26.13 -2.89 0.23
CA THR A 122 -26.58 -4.19 0.74
C THR A 122 -25.47 -4.88 1.53
N GLU A 123 -25.71 -5.08 2.83
CA GLU A 123 -24.75 -5.70 3.77
C GLU A 123 -24.49 -7.17 3.45
N ALA A 124 -25.56 -7.94 3.17
CA ALA A 124 -25.45 -9.36 2.88
C ALA A 124 -24.74 -9.58 1.53
N ALA A 125 -23.56 -10.20 1.57
CA ALA A 125 -22.71 -10.40 0.39
C ALA A 125 -23.42 -11.12 -0.76
N ASP A 126 -24.29 -12.09 -0.42
CA ASP A 126 -25.08 -12.83 -1.40
C ASP A 126 -26.13 -11.96 -2.11
N ALA A 127 -26.88 -11.16 -1.35
CA ALA A 127 -27.88 -10.26 -1.92
C ALA A 127 -27.22 -9.13 -2.72
N ARG A 128 -26.07 -8.62 -2.25
CA ARG A 128 -25.26 -7.65 -2.99
C ARG A 128 -24.78 -8.21 -4.32
N ASP A 129 -24.20 -9.41 -4.34
CA ASP A 129 -23.74 -10.02 -5.59
C ASP A 129 -24.90 -10.27 -6.56
N GLU A 130 -26.09 -10.68 -6.05
CA GLU A 130 -27.30 -10.86 -6.88
C GLU A 130 -27.73 -9.55 -7.56
N ALA A 131 -27.74 -8.44 -6.82
CA ALA A 131 -28.07 -7.13 -7.35
C ALA A 131 -27.02 -6.65 -8.37
N LEU A 132 -25.74 -6.93 -8.12
CA LEU A 132 -24.66 -6.60 -9.08
C LEU A 132 -24.76 -7.43 -10.36
N VAL A 133 -25.13 -8.71 -10.31
CA VAL A 133 -25.37 -9.53 -11.52
C VAL A 133 -26.39 -8.86 -12.44
N ALA A 134 -27.45 -8.27 -11.87
CA ALA A 134 -28.51 -7.62 -12.65
C ALA A 134 -27.98 -6.45 -13.49
N LEU A 135 -26.96 -5.74 -12.98
CA LEU A 135 -26.36 -4.55 -13.61
C LEU A 135 -25.32 -4.88 -14.68
N GLU A 136 -24.88 -6.15 -14.81
CA GLU A 136 -23.92 -6.54 -15.84
C GLU A 136 -24.45 -6.31 -17.27
N ALA A 137 -25.77 -6.28 -17.45
CA ALA A 137 -26.42 -6.03 -18.74
C ALA A 137 -26.42 -4.54 -19.16
N CYS A 138 -26.08 -3.61 -18.27
CA CYS A 138 -26.15 -2.17 -18.53
C CYS A 138 -24.90 -1.63 -19.24
N THR A 139 -24.45 -2.32 -20.29
CA THR A 139 -23.18 -2.04 -20.99
C THR A 139 -23.22 -0.80 -21.88
N ALA A 140 -24.40 -0.22 -22.12
CA ALA A 140 -24.55 1.00 -22.91
C ALA A 140 -24.28 2.26 -22.06
N GLU A 141 -24.62 2.22 -20.77
CA GLU A 141 -24.53 3.38 -19.87
C GLU A 141 -23.23 3.38 -19.04
N ILE A 142 -22.65 2.20 -18.80
CA ILE A 142 -21.39 2.03 -18.06
C ILE A 142 -20.43 1.08 -18.78
N PRO A 143 -19.11 1.18 -18.54
CA PRO A 143 -18.13 0.39 -19.28
C PRO A 143 -18.36 -1.12 -19.19
N ASN A 144 -18.38 -1.82 -20.32
CA ASN A 144 -18.59 -3.27 -20.35
C ASN A 144 -17.55 -4.00 -19.48
N GLY A 145 -18.01 -4.97 -18.68
CA GLY A 145 -17.21 -5.76 -17.76
C GLY A 145 -16.87 -5.08 -16.43
N ILE A 146 -17.21 -3.79 -16.24
CA ILE A 146 -16.86 -3.06 -15.00
C ILE A 146 -17.57 -3.67 -13.77
N VAL A 147 -18.84 -4.03 -13.91
CA VAL A 147 -19.63 -4.65 -12.84
C VAL A 147 -19.10 -6.06 -12.54
N ARG A 148 -18.75 -6.84 -13.56
CA ARG A 148 -18.09 -8.15 -13.37
C ARG A 148 -16.79 -8.01 -12.59
N SER A 149 -15.96 -7.02 -12.92
CA SER A 149 -14.71 -6.77 -12.21
C SER A 149 -14.96 -6.32 -10.76
N LEU A 150 -15.98 -5.50 -10.51
CA LEU A 150 -16.37 -5.12 -9.16
C LEU A 150 -16.87 -6.32 -8.34
N ARG A 151 -17.66 -7.21 -8.94
CA ARG A 151 -18.07 -8.47 -8.29
C ARG A 151 -16.86 -9.31 -7.91
N VAL A 152 -15.87 -9.42 -8.80
CA VAL A 152 -14.61 -10.11 -8.52
C VAL A 152 -13.83 -9.46 -7.37
N GLU A 153 -13.80 -8.13 -7.30
CA GLU A 153 -13.16 -7.37 -6.23
C GLU A 153 -13.80 -7.62 -4.86
N LEU A 154 -15.13 -7.79 -4.83
CA LEU A 154 -15.93 -7.97 -3.61
C LEU A 154 -16.13 -9.44 -3.21
N ALA A 155 -15.86 -10.38 -4.10
CA ALA A 155 -15.91 -11.81 -3.84
C ALA A 155 -14.76 -12.25 -2.91
N PRO A 156 -14.83 -13.45 -2.30
CA PRO A 156 -13.72 -14.00 -1.54
C PRO A 156 -12.43 -14.01 -2.38
N PRO A 157 -11.24 -13.68 -1.80
CA PRO A 157 -10.00 -13.49 -2.55
C PRO A 157 -9.59 -14.66 -3.43
N GLY A 158 -9.97 -15.89 -3.05
CA GLY A 158 -9.70 -17.11 -3.81
C GLY A 158 -10.66 -17.41 -4.96
N CYS A 159 -11.64 -16.56 -5.27
CA CYS A 159 -12.68 -16.84 -6.28
C CYS A 159 -12.53 -16.06 -7.60
N GLY A 160 -11.56 -15.15 -7.70
CA GLY A 160 -11.51 -14.20 -8.81
C GLY A 160 -11.38 -14.84 -10.19
N ASP A 161 -10.51 -15.85 -10.36
CA ASP A 161 -10.35 -16.54 -11.63
C ASP A 161 -11.61 -17.32 -12.04
N ALA A 162 -12.31 -17.96 -11.10
CA ALA A 162 -13.56 -18.67 -11.40
C ALA A 162 -14.65 -17.74 -11.98
N LEU A 163 -14.75 -16.51 -11.46
CA LEU A 163 -15.69 -15.49 -11.95
C LEU A 163 -15.28 -14.88 -13.30
N VAL A 164 -13.97 -14.80 -13.55
CA VAL A 164 -13.39 -14.19 -14.74
C VAL A 164 -13.35 -15.16 -15.93
N GLU A 165 -13.05 -16.44 -15.71
CA GLU A 165 -12.99 -17.47 -16.75
C GLU A 165 -14.33 -17.61 -17.49
N GLY A 166 -15.45 -17.64 -16.75
CA GLY A 166 -16.78 -17.68 -17.35
C GLY A 166 -17.15 -16.43 -18.17
N PHE A 167 -16.50 -15.28 -17.91
CA PHE A 167 -16.72 -14.04 -18.65
C PHE A 167 -15.91 -13.97 -19.95
N PHE A 168 -14.68 -14.50 -19.96
CA PHE A 168 -13.80 -14.50 -21.13
C PHE A 168 -14.02 -15.71 -22.09
N GLY A 169 -14.93 -16.64 -21.75
CA GLY A 169 -15.21 -17.81 -22.58
C GLY A 169 -13.95 -18.62 -22.92
N ALA A 170 -13.89 -19.22 -24.11
CA ALA A 170 -12.72 -19.92 -24.64
C ALA A 170 -11.55 -18.97 -25.04
N ALA A 171 -11.15 -18.10 -24.11
CA ALA A 171 -10.06 -17.13 -24.20
C ALA A 171 -10.26 -15.93 -25.14
N LYS A 172 -11.51 -15.48 -25.37
CA LYS A 172 -11.80 -14.25 -26.12
C LYS A 172 -12.43 -13.19 -25.23
N LYS A 173 -11.81 -12.01 -25.22
CA LYS A 173 -12.36 -10.78 -24.66
C LYS A 173 -13.77 -10.49 -25.25
N PRO A 174 -14.81 -10.28 -24.42
CA PRO A 174 -16.09 -9.80 -24.92
C PRO A 174 -15.92 -8.45 -25.63
N GLU A 175 -16.71 -8.23 -26.67
CA GLU A 175 -16.66 -6.99 -27.46
C GLU A 175 -16.99 -5.76 -26.58
N GLY A 176 -16.27 -4.65 -26.79
CA GLY A 176 -16.50 -3.40 -26.07
C GLY A 176 -15.95 -3.33 -24.64
N VAL A 177 -15.26 -4.36 -24.11
CA VAL A 177 -14.60 -4.26 -22.81
C VAL A 177 -13.39 -3.31 -22.90
N PRO A 178 -13.29 -2.23 -22.11
CA PRO A 178 -12.13 -1.36 -22.15
C PRO A 178 -10.86 -2.08 -21.69
N GLY A 179 -9.71 -1.68 -22.23
CA GLY A 179 -8.41 -2.27 -21.86
C GLY A 179 -8.13 -2.22 -20.36
N ALA A 180 -8.35 -1.07 -19.71
CA ALA A 180 -8.19 -0.96 -18.25
C ALA A 180 -9.03 -1.98 -17.47
N VAL A 181 -10.27 -2.24 -17.90
CA VAL A 181 -11.17 -3.23 -17.27
C VAL A 181 -10.70 -4.65 -17.54
N GLN A 182 -10.26 -4.95 -18.77
CA GLN A 182 -9.67 -6.25 -19.11
C GLN A 182 -8.45 -6.56 -18.24
N HIS A 183 -7.52 -5.60 -18.12
CA HIS A 183 -6.34 -5.76 -17.28
C HIS A 183 -6.68 -5.91 -15.79
N ALA A 184 -7.71 -5.20 -15.30
CA ALA A 184 -8.19 -5.38 -13.93
C ALA A 184 -8.77 -6.78 -13.70
N LEU A 185 -9.61 -7.28 -14.60
CA LEU A 185 -10.18 -8.65 -14.53
C LEU A 185 -9.09 -9.72 -14.55
N VAL A 186 -8.17 -9.65 -15.51
CA VAL A 186 -7.04 -10.60 -15.60
C VAL A 186 -6.15 -10.49 -14.35
N GLY A 187 -5.88 -9.27 -13.89
CA GLY A 187 -5.09 -9.04 -12.69
C GLY A 187 -5.72 -9.63 -11.44
N GLN A 188 -7.03 -9.47 -11.26
CA GLN A 188 -7.75 -10.08 -10.14
C GLN A 188 -7.79 -11.61 -10.22
N ALA A 189 -7.93 -12.18 -11.42
CA ALA A 189 -7.87 -13.63 -11.61
C ALA A 189 -6.49 -14.20 -11.23
N LEU A 190 -5.42 -13.57 -11.69
CA LEU A 190 -4.05 -13.96 -11.34
C LEU A 190 -3.79 -13.77 -9.84
N ALA A 191 -4.28 -12.69 -9.22
CA ALA A 191 -4.17 -12.48 -7.79
C ALA A 191 -4.95 -13.53 -6.97
N ALA A 192 -6.09 -14.02 -7.45
CA ALA A 192 -6.84 -15.10 -6.80
C ALA A 192 -6.05 -16.42 -6.83
N ARG A 193 -5.41 -16.72 -7.97
CA ARG A 193 -4.50 -17.88 -8.10
C ARG A 193 -3.29 -17.75 -7.17
N LEU A 194 -2.68 -16.57 -7.10
CA LEU A 194 -1.57 -16.28 -6.16
C LEU A 194 -2.01 -16.36 -4.70
N HIS A 195 -3.24 -15.96 -4.37
CA HIS A 195 -3.78 -16.08 -3.03
C HIS A 195 -3.85 -17.54 -2.59
N ARG A 196 -4.30 -18.43 -3.48
CA ARG A 196 -4.37 -19.89 -3.26
C ARG A 196 -3.02 -20.59 -3.38
N ALA A 197 -2.09 -20.00 -4.14
CA ALA A 197 -0.70 -20.42 -4.12
C ALA A 197 -0.11 -20.16 -2.72
N VAL A 198 0.85 -20.99 -2.32
CA VAL A 198 1.53 -20.92 -1.03
C VAL A 198 0.54 -21.03 0.15
N GLN A 199 -0.55 -21.78 -0.05
CA GLN A 199 -1.44 -22.20 1.04
C GLN A 199 -1.13 -23.64 1.45
N SER A 200 -1.44 -23.95 2.71
CA SER A 200 -1.36 -25.30 3.27
C SER A 200 -0.01 -25.99 3.03
N PRO A 201 1.10 -25.42 3.51
CA PRO A 201 2.39 -26.10 3.47
C PRO A 201 2.28 -27.47 4.15
N PRO A 202 2.98 -28.50 3.65
CA PRO A 202 3.01 -29.80 4.31
C PRO A 202 3.51 -29.62 5.75
N GLN A 203 3.07 -30.49 6.66
CA GLN A 203 3.41 -30.40 8.07
C GLN A 203 4.12 -31.68 8.52
N PRO A 204 5.26 -31.59 9.23
CA PRO A 204 5.89 -32.76 9.81
C PRO A 204 5.07 -33.29 11.00
N LYS A 205 5.12 -34.60 11.26
CA LYS A 205 4.50 -35.22 12.44
C LYS A 205 5.55 -35.46 13.53
N ALA A 206 5.18 -35.23 14.78
CA ALA A 206 6.02 -35.54 15.94
C ALA A 206 6.37 -37.05 16.04
N PRO A 207 7.47 -37.42 16.72
CA PRO A 207 8.53 -36.55 17.27
C PRO A 207 9.38 -35.82 16.22
N PHE A 208 9.87 -34.63 16.55
CA PHE A 208 10.70 -33.78 15.69
C PHE A 208 12.19 -34.07 15.92
N THR A 209 12.62 -35.29 15.57
CA THR A 209 14.05 -35.64 15.61
C THR A 209 14.80 -35.06 14.42
N LYS A 210 16.11 -34.86 14.55
CA LYS A 210 16.97 -34.38 13.45
C LYS A 210 16.77 -35.15 12.14
N GLN A 211 16.67 -36.48 12.21
CA GLN A 211 16.46 -37.33 11.04
C GLN A 211 15.10 -37.07 10.39
N ARG A 212 14.01 -37.05 11.17
CA ARG A 212 12.65 -36.87 10.65
C ARG A 212 12.45 -35.49 10.05
N VAL A 213 12.95 -34.45 10.72
CA VAL A 213 12.89 -33.07 10.18
C VAL A 213 13.72 -32.99 8.90
N GLY A 214 14.90 -33.60 8.86
CA GLY A 214 15.74 -33.63 7.65
C GLY A 214 15.09 -34.35 6.46
N GLU A 215 14.44 -35.50 6.69
CA GLU A 215 13.70 -36.24 5.66
C GLU A 215 12.47 -35.45 5.18
N PHE A 216 11.76 -34.81 6.09
CA PHE A 216 10.62 -33.95 5.77
C PHE A 216 11.00 -32.74 4.91
N VAL A 217 12.08 -32.04 5.28
CA VAL A 217 12.58 -30.88 4.54
C VAL A 217 12.98 -31.28 3.12
N LYS A 218 13.74 -32.37 2.95
CA LYS A 218 14.22 -32.82 1.63
C LYS A 218 13.14 -33.45 0.74
N GLY A 219 12.06 -33.94 1.33
CA GLY A 219 11.01 -34.65 0.62
C GLY A 219 9.76 -33.77 0.42
N PRO A 220 8.71 -33.93 1.25
CA PRO A 220 7.44 -33.22 1.08
C PRO A 220 7.58 -31.69 1.00
N MET A 221 8.37 -31.09 1.89
CA MET A 221 8.50 -29.63 1.94
C MET A 221 9.23 -29.10 0.71
N TRP A 222 10.35 -29.72 0.33
CA TRP A 222 11.12 -29.30 -0.84
C TRP A 222 10.28 -29.37 -2.12
N LYS A 223 9.59 -30.49 -2.33
CA LYS A 223 8.69 -30.64 -3.48
C LYS A 223 7.61 -29.55 -3.51
N TRP A 224 6.95 -29.32 -2.37
CA TRP A 224 5.94 -28.26 -2.27
C TRP A 224 6.54 -26.89 -2.57
N PHE A 225 7.68 -26.55 -1.97
CA PHE A 225 8.35 -25.27 -2.14
C PHE A 225 8.72 -25.02 -3.60
N THR A 226 9.34 -25.98 -4.28
CA THR A 226 9.71 -25.84 -5.71
C THR A 226 8.48 -25.67 -6.60
N GLU A 227 7.42 -26.48 -6.39
CA GLU A 227 6.18 -26.37 -7.17
C GLU A 227 5.50 -25.00 -6.96
N GLN A 228 5.41 -24.53 -5.71
CA GLN A 228 4.82 -23.22 -5.41
C GLN A 228 5.68 -22.07 -5.95
N ALA A 229 6.99 -22.15 -5.84
CA ALA A 229 7.91 -21.13 -6.34
C ALA A 229 7.80 -20.93 -7.87
N VAL A 230 7.64 -22.03 -8.63
CA VAL A 230 7.40 -21.97 -10.08
C VAL A 230 6.04 -21.34 -10.37
N ALA A 231 4.99 -21.79 -9.68
CA ALA A 231 3.65 -21.24 -9.86
C ALA A 231 3.58 -19.73 -9.59
N VAL A 232 4.21 -19.25 -8.51
CA VAL A 232 4.28 -17.81 -8.19
C VAL A 232 5.04 -17.05 -9.29
N GLN A 233 6.16 -17.58 -9.77
CA GLN A 233 6.95 -16.94 -10.83
C GLN A 233 6.19 -16.84 -12.15
N GLU A 234 5.48 -17.90 -12.57
CA GLU A 234 4.68 -17.88 -13.80
C GLU A 234 3.54 -16.88 -13.71
N LEU A 235 2.82 -16.85 -12.59
CA LEU A 235 1.73 -15.88 -12.35
C LEU A 235 2.25 -14.44 -12.29
N ALA A 236 3.37 -14.21 -11.63
CA ALA A 236 4.02 -12.89 -11.56
C ALA A 236 4.46 -12.42 -12.96
N LYS A 237 5.02 -13.32 -13.78
CA LYS A 237 5.41 -13.02 -15.17
C LYS A 237 4.19 -12.60 -16.00
N ALA A 238 3.10 -13.37 -15.94
CA ALA A 238 1.86 -12.98 -16.61
C ALA A 238 1.31 -11.63 -16.10
N GLY A 239 1.42 -11.37 -14.80
CA GLY A 239 1.05 -10.09 -14.21
C GLY A 239 1.89 -8.91 -14.66
N SER A 240 3.16 -9.14 -15.00
CA SER A 240 4.09 -8.08 -15.42
C SER A 240 3.76 -7.47 -16.78
N GLU A 241 3.02 -8.21 -17.62
CA GLU A 241 2.50 -7.76 -18.92
C GLU A 241 1.26 -6.87 -18.77
N LEU A 242 0.69 -6.78 -17.57
CA LEU A 242 -0.45 -5.92 -17.30
C LEU A 242 -0.03 -4.46 -17.14
N SER A 243 -1.01 -3.57 -17.11
CA SER A 243 -0.83 -2.13 -16.88
C SER A 243 -1.71 -1.66 -15.73
N SER A 244 -1.32 -0.55 -15.10
CA SER A 244 -2.13 0.19 -14.12
C SER A 244 -2.63 -0.70 -12.95
N TYR A 245 -3.91 -0.55 -12.55
CA TYR A 245 -4.51 -1.23 -11.41
C TYR A 245 -4.33 -2.76 -11.43
N GLY A 246 -4.56 -3.40 -12.58
CA GLY A 246 -4.42 -4.85 -12.73
C GLY A 246 -3.00 -5.34 -12.43
N LYS A 247 -1.98 -4.62 -12.92
CA LYS A 247 -0.57 -4.89 -12.61
C LYS A 247 -0.28 -4.74 -11.12
N GLY A 248 -0.77 -3.66 -10.51
CA GLY A 248 -0.61 -3.42 -9.08
C GLY A 248 -1.21 -4.52 -8.21
N VAL A 249 -2.43 -4.97 -8.53
CA VAL A 249 -3.12 -6.07 -7.83
C VAL A 249 -2.31 -7.36 -7.90
N VAL A 250 -1.78 -7.73 -9.06
CA VAL A 250 -0.98 -8.97 -9.21
C VAL A 250 0.38 -8.84 -8.53
N ALA A 251 1.08 -7.71 -8.70
CA ALA A 251 2.39 -7.50 -8.12
C ALA A 251 2.37 -7.57 -6.59
N VAL A 252 1.37 -6.95 -5.94
CA VAL A 252 1.17 -7.08 -4.49
C VAL A 252 0.89 -8.53 -4.08
N ALA A 253 0.02 -9.23 -4.82
CA ALA A 253 -0.31 -10.62 -4.52
C ALA A 253 0.90 -11.55 -4.70
N ALA A 254 1.73 -11.33 -5.72
CA ALA A 254 2.94 -12.10 -6.00
C ALA A 254 3.99 -11.86 -4.93
N GLY A 255 4.27 -10.59 -4.59
CA GLY A 255 5.18 -10.25 -3.50
C GLY A 255 4.75 -10.87 -2.17
N THR A 256 3.46 -10.78 -1.85
CA THR A 256 2.87 -11.41 -0.66
C THR A 256 2.97 -12.93 -0.69
N ALA A 257 2.84 -13.58 -1.85
CA ALA A 257 3.01 -15.03 -1.97
C ALA A 257 4.45 -15.46 -1.69
N ASP A 258 5.46 -14.78 -2.25
CA ASP A 258 6.87 -15.05 -1.94
C ASP A 258 7.18 -14.82 -0.44
N LEU A 259 6.64 -13.75 0.17
CA LEU A 259 6.83 -13.47 1.60
C LEU A 259 6.14 -14.53 2.49
N ARG A 260 4.93 -14.99 2.15
CA ARG A 260 4.27 -16.11 2.84
C ARG A 260 5.04 -17.41 2.71
N MET A 261 5.76 -17.62 1.61
CA MET A 261 6.59 -18.81 1.42
C MET A 261 7.78 -18.81 2.38
N VAL A 262 8.37 -17.63 2.63
CA VAL A 262 9.40 -17.45 3.66
C VAL A 262 8.84 -17.78 5.05
N GLU A 263 7.65 -17.28 5.40
CA GLU A 263 7.00 -17.62 6.68
C GLU A 263 6.73 -19.12 6.81
N ALA A 264 6.17 -19.74 5.77
CA ALA A 264 5.87 -21.17 5.75
C ALA A 264 7.11 -22.05 6.01
N VAL A 265 8.29 -21.64 5.54
CA VAL A 265 9.54 -22.34 5.82
C VAL A 265 10.03 -22.05 7.25
N ARG A 266 9.89 -20.82 7.74
CA ARG A 266 10.27 -20.46 9.12
C ARG A 266 9.41 -21.14 10.18
N ASP A 267 8.16 -21.45 9.85
CA ASP A 267 7.20 -22.10 10.75
C ASP A 267 7.41 -23.63 10.85
N ILE A 268 8.34 -24.21 10.09
CA ILE A 268 8.70 -25.63 10.22
C ILE A 268 9.33 -25.85 11.61
N PRO A 269 8.82 -26.82 12.41
CA PRO A 269 9.43 -27.18 13.68
C PRO A 269 10.91 -27.57 13.53
N ILE A 270 11.77 -26.98 14.36
CA ILE A 270 13.18 -27.35 14.43
C ILE A 270 13.34 -28.61 15.31
N PRO A 271 14.42 -29.39 15.12
CA PRO A 271 14.66 -30.59 15.92
C PRO A 271 14.69 -30.31 17.43
N GLU A 272 14.21 -31.24 18.26
CA GLU A 272 14.18 -31.08 19.72
C GLU A 272 15.56 -30.78 20.31
N GLU A 273 16.63 -31.30 19.69
CA GLU A 273 18.00 -31.04 20.12
C GLU A 273 18.39 -29.57 19.93
N PHE A 274 17.84 -28.90 18.91
CA PHE A 274 18.11 -27.49 18.64
C PHE A 274 17.26 -26.60 19.55
N GLN A 275 16.03 -27.01 19.88
CA GLN A 275 15.19 -26.26 20.81
C GLN A 275 15.79 -26.16 22.22
N LYS A 276 16.56 -27.19 22.63
CA LYS A 276 17.20 -27.26 23.94
C LYS A 276 18.53 -26.49 24.03
N ASP A 277 19.05 -26.01 22.91
CA ASP A 277 20.32 -25.27 22.81
C ASP A 277 20.10 -23.93 22.07
N PRO A 278 20.04 -22.80 22.80
CA PRO A 278 19.82 -21.48 22.20
C PRO A 278 20.86 -21.08 21.14
N GLU A 279 22.13 -21.51 21.28
CA GLU A 279 23.17 -21.19 20.30
C GLU A 279 22.92 -21.94 18.99
N LEU A 280 22.56 -23.22 19.07
CA LEU A 280 22.19 -24.02 17.90
C LEU A 280 20.91 -23.51 17.23
N ALA A 281 19.90 -23.14 18.01
CA ALA A 281 18.68 -22.52 17.48
C ALA A 281 18.99 -21.22 16.73
N ASN A 282 19.79 -20.33 17.32
CA ASN A 282 20.17 -19.07 16.70
C ASN A 282 20.99 -19.28 15.42
N ALA A 283 21.97 -20.20 15.44
CA ALA A 283 22.77 -20.49 14.26
C ALA A 283 21.96 -21.14 13.13
N TYR A 284 20.97 -21.97 13.48
CA TYR A 284 20.00 -22.51 12.52
C TYR A 284 19.17 -21.39 11.87
N TYR A 285 18.55 -20.52 12.66
CA TYR A 285 17.72 -19.44 12.11
C TYR A 285 18.52 -18.43 11.31
N ALA A 286 19.76 -18.12 11.71
CA ALA A 286 20.66 -17.26 10.95
C ALA A 286 20.95 -17.83 9.55
N SER A 287 21.28 -19.13 9.47
CA SER A 287 21.51 -19.78 8.18
C SER A 287 20.23 -19.93 7.36
N LEU A 288 19.10 -20.18 8.02
CA LEU A 288 17.81 -20.24 7.34
C LEU A 288 17.45 -18.88 6.70
N ASP A 289 17.64 -17.78 7.44
CA ASP A 289 17.39 -16.44 6.94
C ASP A 289 18.31 -16.08 5.77
N GLU A 290 19.60 -16.43 5.83
CA GLU A 290 20.55 -16.26 4.72
C GLU A 290 20.08 -16.94 3.44
N GLN A 291 19.54 -18.15 3.56
CA GLN A 291 19.08 -18.93 2.41
C GLN A 291 17.72 -18.46 1.86
N LEU A 292 16.85 -17.96 2.73
CA LEU A 292 15.56 -17.39 2.34
C LEU A 292 15.69 -15.97 1.78
N GLU A 293 16.86 -15.32 1.90
CA GLU A 293 17.08 -13.94 1.49
C GLU A 293 16.75 -13.65 0.02
N PRO A 294 17.10 -14.49 -0.98
CA PRO A 294 16.70 -14.27 -2.36
C PRO A 294 15.17 -14.21 -2.56
N ARG A 295 14.42 -15.01 -1.78
CA ARG A 295 12.95 -15.02 -1.81
C ARG A 295 12.36 -13.85 -1.03
N LYS A 296 12.94 -13.49 0.11
CA LYS A 296 12.58 -12.28 0.85
C LYS A 296 12.74 -11.04 -0.04
N THR A 297 13.88 -10.92 -0.72
CA THR A 297 14.18 -9.81 -1.65
C THR A 297 13.17 -9.77 -2.80
N ARG A 298 12.91 -10.92 -3.46
CA ARG A 298 11.89 -11.00 -4.52
C ARG A 298 10.49 -10.61 -4.04
N GLY A 299 10.09 -11.12 -2.88
CA GLY A 299 8.80 -10.82 -2.26
C GLY A 299 8.66 -9.34 -1.91
N ARG A 300 9.74 -8.73 -1.40
CA ARG A 300 9.83 -7.30 -1.12
C ARG A 300 9.66 -6.49 -2.40
N ASP A 301 10.47 -6.76 -3.41
CA ASP A 301 10.49 -5.96 -4.64
C ASP A 301 9.17 -6.06 -5.40
N GLY A 302 8.57 -7.26 -5.46
CA GLY A 302 7.23 -7.45 -6.02
C GLY A 302 6.14 -6.68 -5.26
N ALA A 303 6.15 -6.75 -3.93
CA ALA A 303 5.20 -6.00 -3.11
C ALA A 303 5.37 -4.49 -3.29
N LEU A 304 6.60 -3.98 -3.27
CA LEU A 304 6.90 -2.55 -3.46
C LEU A 304 6.50 -2.06 -4.87
N ALA A 305 6.74 -2.85 -5.91
CA ALA A 305 6.27 -2.54 -7.26
C ALA A 305 4.73 -2.45 -7.32
N GLY A 306 4.04 -3.38 -6.66
CA GLY A 306 2.58 -3.35 -6.56
C GLY A 306 2.05 -2.16 -5.76
N LEU A 307 2.68 -1.82 -4.64
CA LEU A 307 2.35 -0.63 -3.84
C LEU A 307 2.49 0.65 -4.68
N ARG A 308 3.55 0.75 -5.50
CA ARG A 308 3.75 1.89 -6.42
C ARG A 308 2.61 2.02 -7.43
N GLU A 309 2.22 0.93 -8.08
CA GLU A 309 1.12 0.94 -9.08
C GLU A 309 -0.23 1.30 -8.44
N LEU A 310 -0.52 0.77 -7.24
CA LEU A 310 -1.74 1.10 -6.50
C LEU A 310 -1.75 2.53 -5.96
N ALA A 311 -0.59 3.06 -5.58
CA ALA A 311 -0.44 4.46 -5.24
C ALA A 311 -0.72 5.37 -6.44
N HIS A 312 -0.20 5.01 -7.63
CA HIS A 312 -0.55 5.70 -8.86
C HIS A 312 -2.05 5.64 -9.16
N ALA A 313 -2.69 4.47 -8.98
CA ALA A 313 -4.14 4.35 -9.11
C ALA A 313 -4.93 5.18 -8.08
N GLY A 314 -4.28 5.69 -7.03
CA GLY A 314 -4.87 6.54 -6.00
C GLY A 314 -5.47 5.80 -4.81
N VAL A 315 -5.17 4.51 -4.65
CA VAL A 315 -5.84 3.64 -3.68
C VAL A 315 -5.42 3.97 -2.24
N LEU A 316 -6.34 4.38 -1.37
CA LEU A 316 -6.08 4.56 0.06
C LEU A 316 -6.55 3.37 0.90
N LYS A 317 -7.72 2.81 0.59
CA LYS A 317 -8.30 1.70 1.35
C LYS A 317 -8.21 0.41 0.57
N SER A 318 -7.38 -0.52 1.02
CA SER A 318 -7.25 -1.85 0.41
C SER A 318 -6.62 -2.85 1.37
N ALA A 319 -7.36 -3.92 1.67
CA ALA A 319 -6.88 -5.03 2.51
C ALA A 319 -5.62 -5.70 1.93
N ARG A 320 -5.45 -5.70 0.59
CA ARG A 320 -4.25 -6.24 -0.05
C ARG A 320 -3.01 -5.39 0.27
N VAL A 321 -3.18 -4.07 0.25
CA VAL A 321 -2.09 -3.14 0.63
C VAL A 321 -1.77 -3.28 2.11
N ASP A 322 -2.77 -3.39 2.98
CA ASP A 322 -2.54 -3.57 4.42
C ASP A 322 -1.79 -4.88 4.71
N ALA A 323 -2.22 -5.99 4.10
CA ALA A 323 -1.54 -7.28 4.24
C ALA A 323 -0.08 -7.23 3.78
N ALA A 324 0.19 -6.59 2.63
CA ALA A 324 1.55 -6.47 2.10
C ALA A 324 2.44 -5.58 2.98
N ARG A 325 1.95 -4.43 3.45
CA ARG A 325 2.69 -3.55 4.37
C ARG A 325 3.00 -4.27 5.68
N ASN A 326 2.04 -5.03 6.22
CA ASN A 326 2.23 -5.81 7.45
C ASN A 326 3.31 -6.89 7.29
N LEU A 327 3.31 -7.63 6.17
CA LEU A 327 4.34 -8.64 5.89
C LEU A 327 5.72 -8.03 5.69
N LEU A 328 5.81 -6.90 4.98
CA LEU A 328 7.06 -6.16 4.81
C LEU A 328 7.60 -5.68 6.17
N ALA A 329 6.75 -5.07 7.01
CA ALA A 329 7.13 -4.61 8.34
C ALA A 329 7.60 -5.77 9.24
N LYS A 330 6.91 -6.91 9.20
CA LYS A 330 7.26 -8.12 9.96
C LYS A 330 8.61 -8.71 9.54
N LEU A 331 8.87 -8.81 8.24
CA LEU A 331 10.04 -9.55 7.73
C LEU A 331 11.32 -8.72 7.64
N TYR A 332 11.23 -7.39 7.61
CA TYR A 332 12.39 -6.49 7.48
C TYR A 332 12.73 -5.72 8.77
N GLY A 333 12.19 -6.14 9.92
CA GLY A 333 12.74 -5.82 11.24
C GLY A 333 12.72 -4.34 11.67
N GLY A 334 12.05 -3.49 10.90
CA GLY A 334 11.92 -2.07 11.21
C GLY A 334 10.71 -1.56 10.47
N ARG A 335 9.73 -1.06 11.21
CA ARG A 335 8.44 -0.49 10.78
C ARG A 335 8.61 0.74 9.86
N ARG A 336 9.55 0.72 8.91
CA ARG A 336 9.85 1.82 7.98
C ARG A 336 8.69 2.01 7.01
N VAL A 337 8.14 0.92 6.48
CA VAL A 337 7.00 0.96 5.55
C VAL A 337 5.73 1.59 6.14
N ASP A 338 5.58 1.52 7.46
CA ASP A 338 4.43 2.00 8.23
C ASP A 338 4.79 3.04 9.31
N SER A 339 6.01 3.60 9.32
CA SER A 339 6.43 4.51 10.40
C SER A 339 5.68 5.84 10.37
N LEU A 340 5.19 6.27 9.20
CA LEU A 340 4.32 7.44 9.09
C LEU A 340 2.90 7.17 9.58
N ASP A 341 2.48 5.91 9.80
CA ASP A 341 1.14 5.60 10.28
C ASP A 341 0.93 6.06 11.74
N ALA A 342 2.02 6.37 12.46
CA ALA A 342 1.96 7.00 13.77
C ALA A 342 1.62 8.49 13.71
N LEU A 343 1.72 9.15 12.54
CA LEU A 343 1.37 10.57 12.44
C LEU A 343 -0.12 10.78 12.64
N VAL A 344 -0.46 11.82 13.39
CA VAL A 344 -1.83 12.20 13.66
C VAL A 344 -2.23 13.34 12.73
N LEU A 345 -3.27 13.11 11.93
CA LEU A 345 -3.93 14.19 11.18
C LEU A 345 -5.14 14.67 11.98
N PRO A 346 -5.57 15.94 11.81
CA PRO A 346 -6.83 16.38 12.39
C PRO A 346 -8.00 15.49 11.89
N PRO A 347 -9.10 15.42 12.63
CA PRO A 347 -10.27 14.68 12.17
C PRO A 347 -10.78 15.28 10.86
N MET A 348 -11.18 14.42 9.91
CA MET A 348 -11.88 14.88 8.72
C MET A 348 -13.38 15.01 9.04
N PRO A 349 -14.09 15.99 8.45
CA PRO A 349 -15.54 16.01 8.51
C PRO A 349 -16.12 14.71 7.94
N ALA A 350 -17.26 14.27 8.46
CA ALA A 350 -17.90 13.05 8.00
C ALA A 350 -18.22 13.12 6.48
N PRO A 351 -18.10 12.00 5.75
CA PRO A 351 -18.53 11.91 4.36
C PRO A 351 -19.96 12.39 4.17
N SER A 352 -20.22 13.09 3.07
CA SER A 352 -21.59 13.38 2.68
C SER A 352 -22.29 12.10 2.25
N THR A 353 -23.58 12.01 2.55
CA THR A 353 -24.47 10.96 2.05
C THR A 353 -25.62 11.53 1.22
N ALA A 354 -25.58 12.83 0.92
CA ALA A 354 -26.68 13.55 0.30
C ALA A 354 -26.92 13.11 -1.15
N LYS A 355 -25.85 13.03 -1.96
CA LYS A 355 -25.92 12.67 -3.38
C LYS A 355 -25.47 11.22 -3.59
N VAL A 356 -25.97 10.58 -4.65
CA VAL A 356 -25.54 9.24 -5.10
C VAL A 356 -24.03 9.21 -5.32
N ASN A 357 -23.46 10.24 -5.97
CA ASN A 357 -22.03 10.34 -6.19
C ASN A 357 -21.22 10.38 -4.88
N ASP A 358 -21.73 11.04 -3.83
CA ASP A 358 -21.05 11.10 -2.53
C ASP A 358 -21.00 9.71 -1.87
N ARG A 359 -22.10 8.96 -1.94
CA ARG A 359 -22.19 7.61 -1.36
C ARG A 359 -21.37 6.58 -2.15
N LEU A 360 -21.41 6.66 -3.48
CA LEU A 360 -20.59 5.82 -4.35
C LEU A 360 -19.10 6.13 -4.20
N ALA A 361 -18.69 7.40 -4.11
CA ALA A 361 -17.30 7.80 -3.88
C ALA A 361 -16.72 7.19 -2.60
N ARG A 362 -17.54 7.06 -1.55
CA ARG A 362 -17.17 6.45 -0.27
C ARG A 362 -17.11 4.92 -0.33
N THR A 363 -17.88 4.28 -1.20
CA THR A 363 -18.11 2.83 -1.14
C THR A 363 -17.34 2.07 -2.23
N LEU A 364 -17.19 2.67 -3.41
CA LEU A 364 -16.48 2.06 -4.53
C LEU A 364 -14.96 1.99 -4.23
N PRO A 365 -14.30 0.86 -4.57
CA PRO A 365 -12.85 0.85 -4.64
C PRO A 365 -12.37 1.86 -5.68
N THR A 366 -11.24 2.53 -5.40
CA THR A 366 -10.78 3.73 -6.12
C THR A 366 -10.75 3.57 -7.64
N PHE A 367 -10.29 2.42 -8.14
CA PHE A 367 -10.26 2.15 -9.58
C PHE A 367 -11.64 2.26 -10.24
N TYR A 368 -12.67 1.70 -9.61
CA TYR A 368 -14.05 1.73 -10.13
C TYR A 368 -14.67 3.11 -10.01
N ALA A 369 -14.42 3.82 -8.90
CA ALA A 369 -14.85 5.21 -8.74
C ALA A 369 -14.31 6.08 -9.88
N GLY A 370 -13.05 5.86 -10.28
CA GLY A 370 -12.41 6.59 -11.38
C GLY A 370 -13.03 6.36 -12.76
N LEU A 371 -13.68 5.23 -12.98
CA LEU A 371 -14.32 4.89 -14.26
C LEU A 371 -15.82 5.18 -14.29
N LEU A 372 -16.47 5.18 -13.13
CA LEU A 372 -17.93 5.31 -13.02
C LEU A 372 -18.35 6.76 -12.74
N LEU A 373 -17.66 7.44 -11.82
CA LEU A 373 -17.99 8.80 -11.41
C LEU A 373 -17.43 9.83 -12.40
N PRO A 374 -18.15 10.94 -12.66
CA PRO A 374 -17.62 12.03 -13.47
C PRO A 374 -16.32 12.59 -12.84
N PRO A 375 -15.25 12.84 -13.62
CA PRO A 375 -13.99 13.37 -13.09
C PRO A 375 -14.15 14.69 -12.33
N GLU A 376 -14.97 15.60 -12.87
CA GLU A 376 -15.29 16.92 -12.31
C GLU A 376 -16.03 16.86 -10.98
N ALA A 377 -16.63 15.71 -10.62
CA ALA A 377 -17.29 15.53 -9.33
C ALA A 377 -16.30 15.71 -8.15
N ALA A 378 -15.00 15.54 -8.36
CA ALA A 378 -13.98 15.82 -7.35
C ALA A 378 -13.82 17.32 -7.03
N THR A 379 -14.38 18.23 -7.85
CA THR A 379 -14.40 19.67 -7.55
C THR A 379 -15.51 20.07 -6.57
N ASP A 380 -16.47 19.17 -6.32
CA ASP A 380 -17.48 19.32 -5.27
C ASP A 380 -16.89 18.85 -3.93
N ALA A 381 -16.90 19.72 -2.91
CA ALA A 381 -16.27 19.44 -1.63
C ALA A 381 -16.89 18.23 -0.91
N ALA A 382 -18.20 18.01 -1.05
CA ALA A 382 -18.89 16.89 -0.42
C ALA A 382 -18.48 15.55 -1.07
N THR A 383 -18.42 15.50 -2.39
CA THR A 383 -17.95 14.32 -3.12
C THR A 383 -16.45 14.05 -2.87
N LEU A 384 -15.60 15.08 -2.93
CA LEU A 384 -14.16 14.92 -2.65
C LEU A 384 -13.89 14.39 -1.24
N ARG A 385 -14.61 14.92 -0.25
CA ARG A 385 -14.55 14.42 1.13
C ARG A 385 -14.85 12.93 1.20
N SER A 386 -15.87 12.46 0.50
CA SER A 386 -16.18 11.02 0.41
C SER A 386 -15.08 10.21 -0.28
N MET A 387 -14.48 10.73 -1.37
CA MET A 387 -13.38 10.05 -2.09
C MET A 387 -12.14 9.85 -1.22
N ILE A 388 -11.81 10.79 -0.33
CA ILE A 388 -10.59 10.69 0.50
C ILE A 388 -10.60 9.44 1.41
N HIS A 389 -11.77 8.88 1.73
CA HIS A 389 -11.86 7.66 2.54
C HIS A 389 -11.44 6.38 1.81
N THR A 390 -11.54 6.35 0.48
CA THR A 390 -11.21 5.18 -0.35
C THR A 390 -9.96 5.41 -1.19
N GLY A 391 -9.78 6.63 -1.68
CA GLY A 391 -8.70 7.04 -2.57
C GLY A 391 -9.19 8.03 -3.64
N ILE A 392 -8.29 8.86 -4.16
CA ILE A 392 -8.62 9.82 -5.23
C ILE A 392 -8.10 9.28 -6.56
N PRO A 393 -8.96 8.81 -7.48
CA PRO A 393 -8.51 8.16 -8.71
C PRO A 393 -7.84 9.13 -9.70
N ILE A 394 -7.07 8.61 -10.65
CA ILE A 394 -6.29 9.41 -11.61
C ILE A 394 -7.15 10.45 -12.36
N PRO A 395 -8.32 10.10 -12.95
CA PRO A 395 -9.14 11.07 -13.67
C PRO A 395 -9.58 12.25 -12.78
N GLN A 396 -9.92 11.99 -11.52
CA GLN A 396 -10.31 13.00 -10.55
C GLN A 396 -9.14 13.88 -10.14
N ARG A 397 -7.93 13.31 -9.98
CA ARG A 397 -6.70 14.11 -9.73
C ARG A 397 -6.36 15.00 -10.93
N ALA A 398 -6.58 14.51 -12.16
CA ALA A 398 -6.39 15.29 -13.37
C ALA A 398 -7.39 16.44 -13.44
N ALA A 399 -8.69 16.18 -13.21
CA ALA A 399 -9.72 17.22 -13.17
C ALA A 399 -9.44 18.29 -12.10
N LEU A 400 -8.97 17.89 -10.91
CA LEU A 400 -8.54 18.83 -9.86
C LEU A 400 -7.34 19.69 -10.31
N LYS A 401 -6.37 19.11 -11.04
CA LYS A 401 -5.23 19.85 -11.58
C LYS A 401 -5.66 20.82 -12.69
N GLU A 402 -6.59 20.44 -13.55
CA GLU A 402 -7.14 21.30 -14.61
C GLU A 402 -7.98 22.45 -14.05
N ALA A 403 -8.77 22.17 -13.02
CA ALA A 403 -9.59 23.17 -12.33
C ALA A 403 -8.80 24.00 -11.30
N ASP A 404 -7.47 23.86 -11.21
CA ASP A 404 -6.67 24.41 -10.11
C ASP A 404 -6.87 25.92 -9.92
N ALA A 405 -7.13 26.69 -10.97
CA ALA A 405 -7.38 28.14 -10.86
C ALA A 405 -8.74 28.50 -10.24
N SER A 406 -9.74 27.62 -10.33
CA SER A 406 -11.13 27.85 -9.90
C SER A 406 -11.51 27.08 -8.63
N LEU A 407 -10.60 26.28 -8.05
CA LEU A 407 -10.87 25.54 -6.81
C LEU A 407 -11.14 26.49 -5.64
N SER A 408 -12.20 26.20 -4.87
CA SER A 408 -12.46 26.86 -3.60
C SER A 408 -11.41 26.48 -2.55
N ASN A 409 -11.25 27.31 -1.51
CA ASN A 409 -10.33 27.02 -0.42
C ASN A 409 -10.66 25.70 0.29
N GLU A 410 -11.95 25.38 0.48
CA GLU A 410 -12.36 24.10 1.08
C GLU A 410 -11.88 22.91 0.24
N VAL A 411 -12.02 22.98 -1.09
CA VAL A 411 -11.57 21.90 -2.00
C VAL A 411 -10.05 21.78 -1.97
N ARG A 412 -9.30 22.89 -1.89
CA ARG A 412 -7.83 22.86 -1.73
C ARG A 412 -7.43 22.18 -0.43
N SER A 413 -8.05 22.54 0.68
CA SER A 413 -7.81 21.95 1.99
C SER A 413 -8.11 20.45 1.98
N LEU A 414 -9.27 20.04 1.46
CA LEU A 414 -9.63 18.62 1.31
C LEU A 414 -8.66 17.88 0.40
N TYR A 415 -8.28 18.46 -0.73
CA TYR A 415 -7.34 17.80 -1.64
C TYR A 415 -5.97 17.62 -0.99
N ALA A 416 -5.48 18.64 -0.28
CA ALA A 416 -4.25 18.52 0.51
C ALA A 416 -4.33 17.40 1.55
N ARG A 417 -5.48 17.21 2.22
CA ARG A 417 -5.70 16.09 3.15
C ARG A 417 -5.64 14.74 2.45
N GLY A 418 -6.29 14.60 1.29
CA GLY A 418 -6.23 13.37 0.49
C GLY A 418 -4.81 13.04 0.04
N ARG A 419 -4.04 14.06 -0.37
CA ARG A 419 -2.63 13.91 -0.71
C ARG A 419 -1.78 13.52 0.49
N MET A 420 -1.97 14.14 1.66
CA MET A 420 -1.28 13.73 2.88
C MET A 420 -1.52 12.26 3.24
N ALA A 421 -2.77 11.79 3.15
CA ALA A 421 -3.09 10.37 3.39
C ALA A 421 -2.35 9.43 2.42
N MET A 422 -2.28 9.80 1.13
CA MET A 422 -1.54 9.03 0.12
C MET A 422 -0.04 9.03 0.38
N GLY A 423 0.52 10.20 0.71
CA GLY A 423 1.94 10.36 1.04
C GLY A 423 2.35 9.54 2.25
N ILE A 424 1.54 9.55 3.31
CA ILE A 424 1.75 8.74 4.53
C ILE A 424 1.71 7.24 4.20
N ARG A 425 0.68 6.80 3.46
CA ARG A 425 0.47 5.37 3.19
C ARG A 425 1.55 4.76 2.29
N TYR A 426 2.07 5.52 1.34
CA TYR A 426 3.00 5.02 0.31
C TYR A 426 4.39 5.65 0.36
N TRP A 427 4.68 6.47 1.36
CA TRP A 427 5.94 7.19 1.47
C TRP A 427 6.26 8.06 0.23
N ARG A 428 5.25 8.73 -0.32
CA ARG A 428 5.37 9.47 -1.59
C ARG A 428 5.59 10.95 -1.37
N ALA A 429 6.82 11.43 -1.58
CA ALA A 429 7.14 12.84 -1.39
C ALA A 429 6.38 13.80 -2.34
N VAL A 430 6.02 13.34 -3.55
CA VAL A 430 5.19 14.11 -4.50
C VAL A 430 3.78 14.39 -3.97
N ASP A 431 3.27 13.54 -3.08
CA ASP A 431 1.98 13.78 -2.43
C ASP A 431 2.11 14.89 -1.37
N PHE A 432 3.20 14.94 -0.61
CA PHE A 432 3.48 16.03 0.33
C PHE A 432 3.75 17.37 -0.36
N ASP A 433 4.50 17.36 -1.46
CA ASP A 433 4.71 18.55 -2.30
C ASP A 433 3.37 19.10 -2.83
N ALA A 434 2.48 18.23 -3.32
CA ALA A 434 1.16 18.62 -3.79
C ALA A 434 0.28 19.17 -2.66
N ALA A 435 0.31 18.57 -1.47
CA ALA A 435 -0.43 19.06 -0.31
C ALA A 435 0.05 20.46 0.10
N ALA A 436 1.37 20.66 0.21
CA ALA A 436 1.96 21.96 0.52
C ALA A 436 1.61 23.01 -0.55
N ALA A 437 1.67 22.66 -1.84
CA ALA A 437 1.35 23.56 -2.94
C ALA A 437 -0.12 24.00 -2.94
N GLN A 438 -1.07 23.13 -2.55
CA GLN A 438 -2.48 23.49 -2.44
C GLN A 438 -2.75 24.43 -1.27
N LEU A 439 -2.13 24.17 -0.10
CA LEU A 439 -2.32 24.99 1.09
C LEU A 439 -1.61 26.35 0.99
N ALA A 440 -0.49 26.43 0.29
CA ALA A 440 0.20 27.70 0.02
C ALA A 440 -0.63 28.67 -0.84
N LYS A 441 -1.63 28.19 -1.59
CA LYS A 441 -2.55 29.01 -2.39
C LYS A 441 -3.74 29.55 -1.60
N VAL A 442 -3.97 29.02 -0.39
CA VAL A 442 -5.03 29.52 0.50
C VAL A 442 -4.53 30.80 1.18
N PRO A 443 -5.27 31.92 1.13
CA PRO A 443 -4.88 33.14 1.82
C PRO A 443 -4.63 32.90 3.31
N LYS A 444 -3.58 33.51 3.88
CA LYS A 444 -3.15 33.27 5.28
C LYS A 444 -4.26 33.52 6.31
N ASP A 445 -5.15 34.48 6.06
CA ASP A 445 -6.30 34.81 6.92
C ASP A 445 -7.48 33.82 6.78
N LYS A 446 -7.45 32.96 5.76
CA LYS A 446 -8.45 31.91 5.49
C LYS A 446 -7.97 30.51 5.83
N LEU A 447 -6.68 30.35 6.16
CA LEU A 447 -6.10 29.07 6.53
C LEU A 447 -6.60 28.69 7.94
N SER A 448 -7.32 27.58 8.05
CA SER A 448 -7.76 27.08 9.36
C SER A 448 -6.57 26.57 10.18
N ALA A 449 -6.74 26.41 11.50
CA ALA A 449 -5.72 25.82 12.37
C ALA A 449 -5.33 24.40 11.90
N ASP A 450 -6.32 23.61 11.49
CA ASP A 450 -6.11 22.28 10.91
C ASP A 450 -5.32 22.33 9.61
N ASP A 451 -5.63 23.27 8.72
CA ASP A 451 -4.89 23.45 7.46
C ASP A 451 -3.46 23.89 7.71
N ARG A 452 -3.21 24.76 8.68
CA ARG A 452 -1.88 25.21 9.07
C ARG A 452 -1.03 24.07 9.63
N LEU A 453 -1.62 23.20 10.46
CA LEU A 453 -0.98 21.98 10.94
C LEU A 453 -0.64 21.02 9.78
N VAL A 454 -1.59 20.80 8.87
CA VAL A 454 -1.39 19.94 7.70
C VAL A 454 -0.30 20.50 6.79
N PHE A 455 -0.27 21.82 6.60
CA PHE A 455 0.75 22.50 5.81
C PHE A 455 2.14 22.34 6.43
N ALA A 456 2.26 22.57 7.75
CA ALA A 456 3.50 22.37 8.49
C ALA A 456 4.01 20.92 8.38
N LEU A 457 3.12 19.93 8.48
CA LEU A 457 3.46 18.52 8.33
C LEU A 457 3.90 18.19 6.90
N ALA A 458 3.21 18.72 5.89
CA ALA A 458 3.59 18.55 4.48
C ALA A 458 5.00 19.09 4.21
N ILE A 459 5.34 20.26 4.76
CA ILE A 459 6.69 20.84 4.68
C ILE A 459 7.73 19.94 5.34
N ALA A 460 7.45 19.37 6.51
CA ALA A 460 8.39 18.50 7.20
C ALA A 460 8.67 17.19 6.42
N LEU A 461 7.70 16.70 5.65
CA LEU A 461 7.76 15.41 4.97
C LEU A 461 8.16 15.48 3.49
N ARG A 462 8.01 16.62 2.83
CA ARG A 462 8.26 16.76 1.37
C ARG A 462 9.68 16.44 0.93
N ARG A 463 10.67 16.46 1.82
CA ARG A 463 12.06 16.05 1.52
C ARG A 463 12.33 14.56 1.73
N GLY A 464 11.28 13.78 1.99
CA GLY A 464 11.34 12.32 2.14
C GLY A 464 11.67 11.59 0.83
N PRO A 465 11.72 10.25 0.89
CA PRO A 465 11.97 9.39 -0.26
C PRO A 465 10.90 9.59 -1.33
N GLU A 466 11.25 9.29 -2.58
CA GLU A 466 10.31 9.39 -3.71
C GLU A 466 9.10 8.47 -3.53
N ASP A 467 9.35 7.25 -3.04
CA ASP A 467 8.35 6.28 -2.66
C ASP A 467 8.89 5.28 -1.61
N VAL A 468 7.99 4.40 -1.17
CA VAL A 468 8.31 3.28 -0.26
C VAL A 468 9.41 2.36 -0.78
N ALA A 469 9.59 2.22 -2.10
CA ALA A 469 10.64 1.36 -2.64
C ALA A 469 12.02 1.98 -2.41
N VAL A 470 12.17 3.27 -2.67
CA VAL A 470 13.40 4.02 -2.36
C VAL A 470 13.72 3.93 -0.87
N LEU A 471 12.72 4.07 0.01
CA LEU A 471 12.89 3.95 1.46
C LEU A 471 13.43 2.58 1.89
N MET A 472 12.93 1.51 1.27
CA MET A 472 13.23 0.15 1.67
C MET A 472 14.50 -0.41 1.03
N LEU A 473 14.86 0.09 -0.15
CA LEU A 473 16.07 -0.33 -0.88
C LEU A 473 17.30 0.48 -0.47
N LYS A 474 17.14 1.76 -0.15
CA LYS A 474 18.25 2.58 0.36
C LYS A 474 18.40 2.34 1.86
N ASN A 475 19.50 1.69 2.23
CA ASN A 475 19.90 1.55 3.63
C ASN A 475 20.46 2.86 4.22
N GLU A 476 20.59 3.91 3.42
CA GLU A 476 21.09 5.22 3.84
C GLU A 476 20.10 5.89 4.82
N GLY A 477 20.63 6.70 5.74
CA GLY A 477 19.79 7.56 6.57
C GLY A 477 18.97 8.53 5.71
N PHE A 478 17.95 9.14 6.31
CA PHE A 478 17.23 10.21 5.61
C PHE A 478 18.17 11.37 5.31
N SER A 479 17.88 12.13 4.24
CA SER A 479 18.64 13.34 3.93
C SER A 479 18.58 14.31 5.13
N PRO A 480 19.61 15.15 5.36
CA PRO A 480 19.60 16.13 6.45
C PRO A 480 18.42 17.11 6.40
N GLU A 481 17.81 17.29 5.22
CA GLU A 481 16.67 18.17 4.99
C GLU A 481 15.31 17.50 5.28
N PHE A 482 15.24 16.17 5.37
CA PHE A 482 14.04 15.47 5.82
C PHE A 482 13.86 15.65 7.33
N GLY A 483 12.63 15.95 7.74
CA GLY A 483 12.34 16.19 9.15
C GLY A 483 12.76 17.57 9.65
N ASP A 484 12.76 18.56 8.75
CA ASP A 484 12.68 19.97 9.16
C ASP A 484 11.31 20.26 9.77
N VAL A 485 11.28 20.26 11.11
CA VAL A 485 10.05 20.43 11.89
C VAL A 485 9.80 21.89 12.31
N ARG A 486 10.55 22.88 11.78
CA ARG A 486 10.40 24.28 12.21
C ARG A 486 8.98 24.82 12.04
N ALA A 487 8.30 24.46 10.95
CA ALA A 487 6.89 24.83 10.75
C ALA A 487 5.97 24.19 11.81
N LEU A 488 6.21 22.93 12.18
CA LEU A 488 5.47 22.24 13.23
C LEU A 488 5.74 22.85 14.61
N ASP A 489 6.97 23.31 14.85
CA ASP A 489 7.35 23.99 16.10
C ASP A 489 6.63 25.33 16.26
N VAL A 490 6.39 26.06 15.16
CA VAL A 490 5.55 27.27 15.19
C VAL A 490 4.12 26.93 15.60
N VAL A 491 3.51 25.91 14.99
CA VAL A 491 2.13 25.49 15.33
C VAL A 491 2.06 24.97 16.77
N ALA A 492 3.06 24.21 17.23
CA ALA A 492 3.16 23.75 18.62
C ALA A 492 3.41 24.88 19.63
N GLY A 493 3.89 26.04 19.17
CA GLY A 493 4.09 27.25 19.96
C GLY A 493 2.80 28.04 20.22
N GLU A 494 1.72 27.75 19.50
CA GLU A 494 0.42 28.44 19.64
C GLU A 494 -0.36 28.03 20.91
N GLY A 495 0.24 27.21 21.77
CA GLY A 495 -0.25 26.90 23.11
C GLY A 495 -1.53 26.09 23.10
N ALA A 496 -2.62 26.67 23.62
CA ALA A 496 -3.93 26.01 23.72
C ALA A 496 -4.72 25.96 22.39
N ALA A 497 -4.13 26.43 21.28
CA ALA A 497 -4.77 26.39 19.97
C ALA A 497 -5.08 24.95 19.53
N PRO A 498 -6.23 24.71 18.85
CA PRO A 498 -6.53 23.41 18.26
C PRO A 498 -5.37 22.94 17.37
N GLY A 499 -4.86 21.73 17.63
CA GLY A 499 -3.78 21.12 16.85
C GLY A 499 -2.35 21.36 17.38
N ALA A 500 -2.12 22.22 18.38
CA ALA A 500 -0.78 22.44 18.93
C ALA A 500 -0.15 21.17 19.52
N GLY A 501 -0.94 20.37 20.26
CA GLY A 501 -0.49 19.07 20.76
C GLY A 501 -0.20 18.06 19.66
N ILE A 502 -1.00 18.07 18.59
CA ILE A 502 -0.77 17.22 17.40
C ILE A 502 0.51 17.64 16.68
N ALA A 503 0.77 18.95 16.55
CA ALA A 503 1.99 19.48 15.96
C ALA A 503 3.25 19.03 16.73
N ALA A 504 3.22 19.15 18.06
CA ALA A 504 4.32 18.70 18.93
C ALA A 504 4.54 17.18 18.81
N PHE A 505 3.46 16.41 18.82
CA PHE A 505 3.52 14.96 18.65
C PHE A 505 4.12 14.56 17.30
N ASN A 506 3.60 15.12 16.20
CA ASN A 506 4.08 14.84 14.86
C ASN A 506 5.52 15.28 14.66
N ALA A 507 5.93 16.43 15.22
CA ALA A 507 7.33 16.85 15.19
C ALA A 507 8.23 15.80 15.88
N GLY A 508 7.81 15.26 17.02
CA GLY A 508 8.51 14.16 17.69
C GLY A 508 8.57 12.90 16.84
N VAL A 509 7.46 12.49 16.23
CA VAL A 509 7.42 11.30 15.35
C VAL A 509 8.37 11.47 14.15
N VAL A 510 8.28 12.60 13.45
CA VAL A 510 9.13 12.88 12.28
C VAL A 510 10.60 12.89 12.67
N ARG A 511 10.97 13.52 13.80
CA ARG A 511 12.35 13.50 14.30
C ARG A 511 12.79 12.09 14.67
N THR A 512 11.96 11.29 15.33
CA THR A 512 12.26 9.87 15.62
C THR A 512 12.61 9.11 14.34
N ILE A 513 11.88 9.34 13.25
CA ILE A 513 12.12 8.68 11.96
C ILE A 513 13.40 9.21 11.31
N ALA A 514 13.64 10.52 11.39
CA ALA A 514 14.80 11.22 10.84
C ALA A 514 16.05 11.17 11.77
N ALA A 515 16.04 10.34 12.81
CA ALA A 515 17.13 10.30 13.77
C ALA A 515 18.45 9.88 13.09
N PRO A 516 19.54 10.65 13.25
CA PRO A 516 20.87 10.20 12.83
C PRO A 516 21.24 8.89 13.51
N ARG A 517 22.01 8.03 12.82
CA ARG A 517 22.44 6.74 13.39
C ARG A 517 23.34 6.91 14.62
N ASP A 518 24.05 8.03 14.67
CA ASP A 518 24.99 8.47 15.68
C ASP A 518 24.40 9.61 16.55
N ALA A 519 23.07 9.70 16.64
CA ALA A 519 22.39 10.70 17.46
C ALA A 519 22.88 10.67 18.91
N ASP A 520 23.42 11.79 19.36
CA ASP A 520 23.94 11.97 20.71
C ASP A 520 22.82 11.94 21.78
N PRO A 521 23.14 11.82 23.09
CA PRO A 521 22.14 11.83 24.15
C PRO A 521 21.23 13.05 24.13
N LYS A 522 21.77 14.24 23.79
CA LYS A 522 21.03 15.50 23.77
C LYS A 522 19.94 15.51 22.69
N TYR A 523 20.17 14.84 21.56
CA TYR A 523 19.14 14.62 20.54
C TYR A 523 17.91 13.92 21.15
N TRP A 524 18.15 12.86 21.91
CA TRP A 524 17.11 12.04 22.53
C TRP A 524 16.43 12.73 23.71
N GLU A 525 17.16 13.55 24.48
CA GLU A 525 16.58 14.43 25.51
C GLU A 525 15.60 15.44 24.91
N ASN A 526 16.02 16.16 23.86
CA ASN A 526 15.14 17.10 23.14
C ASN A 526 13.90 16.39 22.58
N LEU A 527 14.04 15.14 22.14
CA LEU A 527 12.93 14.32 21.65
C LEU A 527 11.97 13.94 22.79
N ALA A 528 12.50 13.59 23.97
CA ALA A 528 11.72 13.29 25.15
C ALA A 528 10.89 14.49 25.61
N GLU A 529 11.48 15.69 25.61
CA GLU A 529 10.80 16.95 25.94
C GLU A 529 9.66 17.26 24.96
N ARG A 530 9.89 17.06 23.66
CA ARG A 530 8.85 17.25 22.63
C ARG A 530 7.65 16.36 22.87
N PHE A 531 7.87 15.07 23.16
CA PHE A 531 6.78 14.15 23.47
C PHE A 531 6.11 14.42 24.81
N ALA A 532 6.85 14.91 25.82
CA ALA A 532 6.27 15.35 27.08
C ALA A 532 5.31 16.53 26.87
N LYS A 533 5.76 17.57 26.14
CA LYS A 533 4.92 18.70 25.75
C LYS A 533 3.69 18.26 24.95
N ALA A 534 3.85 17.32 24.03
CA ALA A 534 2.72 16.76 23.29
C ALA A 534 1.70 16.08 24.22
N SER A 535 2.17 15.28 25.20
CA SER A 535 1.30 14.61 26.18
C SER A 535 0.49 15.60 27.03
N GLU A 536 1.02 16.78 27.31
CA GLU A 536 0.32 17.84 28.05
C GLU A 536 -0.77 18.50 27.20
N LEU A 537 -0.49 18.74 25.92
CA LEU A 537 -1.33 19.51 25.01
C LEU A 537 -2.38 18.69 24.25
N LEU A 538 -2.15 17.39 24.06
CA LEU A 538 -3.12 16.52 23.38
C LEU A 538 -4.43 16.45 24.17
N SER A 539 -5.55 16.18 23.51
CA SER A 539 -6.85 15.98 24.18
C SER A 539 -7.25 14.51 24.26
N ASP A 540 -6.91 13.72 23.23
CA ASP A 540 -7.22 12.29 23.14
C ASP A 540 -6.39 11.46 24.16
N PRO A 541 -7.02 10.67 25.04
CA PRO A 541 -6.33 9.87 26.05
C PRO A 541 -5.34 8.85 25.48
N ALA A 542 -5.65 8.23 24.33
CA ALA A 542 -4.76 7.25 23.72
C ALA A 542 -3.50 7.93 23.16
N ALA A 543 -3.67 9.04 22.45
CA ALA A 543 -2.55 9.85 21.95
C ALA A 543 -1.70 10.42 23.09
N LYS A 544 -2.30 10.85 24.21
CA LYS A 544 -1.57 11.27 25.42
C LYS A 544 -0.69 10.14 25.96
N LYS A 545 -1.27 8.95 26.12
CA LYS A 545 -0.55 7.79 26.62
C LYS A 545 0.62 7.43 25.70
N GLU A 546 0.39 7.41 24.39
CA GLU A 546 1.44 7.12 23.42
C GLU A 546 2.56 8.19 23.46
N ALA A 547 2.21 9.47 23.56
CA ALA A 547 3.18 10.55 23.71
C ALA A 547 4.02 10.36 24.98
N ALA A 548 3.39 10.06 26.12
CA ALA A 548 4.10 9.80 27.37
C ALA A 548 5.03 8.57 27.30
N GLU A 549 4.60 7.49 26.64
CA GLU A 549 5.42 6.30 26.42
C GLU A 549 6.64 6.59 25.52
N ARG A 550 6.44 7.36 24.44
CA ARG A 550 7.53 7.79 23.55
C ARG A 550 8.50 8.75 24.24
N SER A 551 8.00 9.63 25.10
CA SER A 551 8.84 10.50 25.94
C SER A 551 9.76 9.68 26.85
N LYS A 552 9.20 8.69 27.56
CA LYS A 552 9.97 7.77 28.42
C LYS A 552 10.98 6.96 27.62
N ALA A 553 10.60 6.46 26.45
CA ALA A 553 11.49 5.69 25.58
C ALA A 553 12.67 6.53 25.08
N ALA A 554 12.43 7.78 24.67
CA ALA A 554 13.48 8.70 24.25
C ALA A 554 14.43 9.06 25.41
N ALA A 555 13.91 9.32 26.62
CA ALA A 555 14.73 9.56 27.80
C ALA A 555 15.57 8.32 28.19
N ALA A 556 15.02 7.11 28.05
CA ALA A 556 15.75 5.87 28.27
C ALA A 556 16.87 5.68 27.23
N ALA A 557 16.62 6.01 25.96
CA ALA A 557 17.63 5.97 24.90
C ALA A 557 18.78 6.96 25.18
N ALA A 558 18.46 8.21 25.56
CA ALA A 558 19.46 9.20 25.95
C ALA A 558 20.40 8.67 27.05
N LYS A 559 19.80 8.12 28.12
CA LYS A 559 20.53 7.56 29.25
C LYS A 559 21.37 6.34 28.87
N ALA A 560 20.87 5.48 28.00
CA ALA A 560 21.60 4.30 27.52
C ALA A 560 22.84 4.71 26.70
N ILE A 561 22.67 5.65 25.77
CA ILE A 561 23.75 6.15 24.92
C ILE A 561 24.81 6.87 25.76
N ALA A 562 24.40 7.73 26.69
CA ALA A 562 25.31 8.44 27.59
C ALA A 562 26.19 7.50 28.43
N ARG A 563 25.70 6.31 28.78
CA ARG A 563 26.48 5.28 29.50
C ARG A 563 27.47 4.53 28.63
N THR A 564 27.25 4.49 27.33
CA THR A 564 28.12 3.82 26.36
C THR A 564 29.15 4.75 25.73
N MET A 565 28.99 6.08 25.92
CA MET A 565 29.98 7.06 25.52
C MET A 565 31.13 7.06 26.54
N PRO A 566 32.40 7.03 26.07
CA PRO A 566 33.58 6.99 26.92
C PRO A 566 33.83 8.27 27.72
#